data_AF-A0A8T4ZSL6-F1
#
_entry.id   AF-A0A8T4ZSL6-F1
#
_cell.length_a   1.000
_cell.length_b   1.000
_cell.length_c   1.000
_cell.angle_alpha   90.00
_cell.angle_beta   90.00
_cell.angle_gamma   90.00
#
_symmetry.space_group_name_H-M   'P 1'
#
loop_
_entity.id
_entity.type
_entity.pdbx_description
1 polymer ?
#
loop_
_entity_poly.entity_id
_entity_poly.type
_entity_poly.pdbx_seq_one_letter_code
_entity_poly.pdbx_strand_id
1 'polypeptide(L)' 'EGKPMLLGDLANILKQCQSLKKELVLAAMNRRGEIVYYFVSQFNIS' A
#
# COMPACT_ATOMS: atom_id res chain seq x y z
N GLU A 1 -7.14 0.08 -10.88
CA GLU A 1 -7.51 1.51 -11.05
C GLU A 1 -9.02 1.66 -10.92
N GLY A 2 -9.51 2.83 -10.52
CA GLY A 2 -10.95 3.11 -10.43
C GLY A 2 -11.67 2.54 -9.21
N LYS A 3 -10.98 1.77 -8.35
CA LYS A 3 -11.48 1.34 -7.04
C LYS A 3 -10.82 2.18 -5.95
N PRO A 4 -11.48 3.21 -5.40
CA PRO A 4 -10.91 4.00 -4.33
C PRO A 4 -10.72 3.15 -3.07
N MET A 5 -9.68 3.47 -2.31
CA MET A 5 -9.38 2.89 -1.00
C MET A 5 -9.25 4.03 0.00
N LEU A 6 -9.77 3.85 1.21
CA LEU A 6 -9.61 4.85 2.26
C LEU A 6 -8.17 4.83 2.75
N LEU A 7 -7.60 6.02 2.98
CA LEU A 7 -6.23 6.14 3.48
C LEU A 7 -6.06 5.47 4.86
N GLY A 8 -7.11 5.49 5.69
CA GLY A 8 -7.13 4.81 6.98
C GLY A 8 -7.01 3.28 6.86
N ASP A 9 -7.62 2.69 5.84
CA ASP A 9 -7.50 1.25 5.58
C ASP A 9 -6.08 0.89 5.17
N LEU A 10 -5.47 1.69 4.28
CA LEU A 10 -4.08 1.51 3.88
C LEU A 10 -3.12 1.65 5.07
N ALA A 11 -3.35 2.64 5.95
CA ALA A 11 -2.55 2.83 7.16
C ALA A 11 -2.68 1.65 8.13
N ASN A 12 -3.88 1.09 8.28
CA ASN A 12 -4.12 -0.10 9.11
C ASN A 12 -3.40 -1.33 8.55
N ILE A 13 -3.46 -1.56 7.23
CA ILE A 13 -2.73 -2.64 6.56
C ILE A 13 -1.22 -2.47 6.76
N LEU A 14 -0.69 -1.25 6.56
CA LEU A 14 0.72 -0.95 6.78
C LEU A 14 1.16 -1.27 8.21
N LYS A 15 0.37 -0.85 9.22
CA LYS A 15 0.62 -1.15 10.63
C LYS A 15 0.63 -2.65 10.91
N GLN A 16 -0.30 -3.40 10.31
CA GLN A 16 -0.34 -4.86 10.43
C GLN A 16 0.91 -5.51 9.81
N CYS A 17 1.31 -5.13 8.60
CA CYS A 17 2.52 -5.62 7.96
C CYS A 17 3.77 -5.36 8.80
N GLN A 18 3.93 -4.14 9.30
CA GLN A 18 5.05 -3.74 10.17
C GLN A 18 5.07 -4.54 11.48
N SER A 19 3.90 -4.81 12.08
CA SER A 19 3.80 -5.65 13.29
C SER A 19 4.30 -7.08 13.07
N LEU A 20 4.19 -7.58 11.84
CA LEU A 20 4.67 -8.89 11.41
C LEU A 20 6.11 -8.85 10.88
N LYS A 21 6.79 -7.70 10.97
CA LYS A 21 8.12 -7.45 10.36
C LYS A 21 8.13 -7.73 8.85
N LYS A 22 7.01 -7.46 8.17
CA LYS A 22 6.86 -7.58 6.72
C LYS A 22 6.77 -6.20 6.09
N GLU A 23 7.28 -6.10 4.87
CA GLU A 23 7.10 -4.92 4.03
C GLU A 23 5.73 -4.96 3.34
N LEU A 24 5.12 -3.78 3.15
CA LEU A 24 3.91 -3.65 2.36
C LEU A 24 4.28 -3.29 0.92
N VAL A 25 3.91 -4.16 -0.02
CA VAL A 25 4.01 -3.92 -1.47
C VAL A 25 2.60 -3.80 -2.03
N LEU A 26 2.28 -2.67 -2.66
CA LEU A 26 1.03 -2.45 -3.36
C LEU A 26 1.17 -2.84 -4.84
N ALA A 27 0.31 -3.72 -5.32
CA ALA A 27 0.14 -4.01 -6.74
C ALA A 27 -1.08 -3.24 -7.28
N ALA A 28 -0.85 -2.25 -8.13
CA ALA A 28 -1.89 -1.48 -8.78
C ALA A 28 -2.02 -1.91 -10.24
N MET A 29 -3.18 -2.47 -10.61
CA MET A 29 -3.48 -2.83 -11.99
C MET A 29 -4.24 -1.70 -12.70
N ASN A 30 -3.83 -1.31 -13.90
CA ASN A 30 -4.57 -0.34 -14.70
C ASN A 30 -5.65 -0.99 -15.57
N ARG A 31 -6.45 -0.18 -16.28
CA ARG A 31 -7.55 -0.69 -17.13
C ARG A 31 -7.09 -1.56 -18.31
N ARG A 32 -5.80 -1.51 -18.67
CA ARG A 32 -5.20 -2.31 -19.74
C ARG A 32 -4.62 -3.64 -19.24
N GLY A 33 -4.69 -3.89 -17.92
CA GLY A 33 -4.15 -5.08 -17.28
C GLY A 33 -2.68 -4.97 -16.88
N GLU A 34 -2.04 -3.82 -17.06
CA GLU A 34 -0.66 -3.59 -16.63
C GLU A 34 -0.61 -3.45 -15.10
N ILE A 35 0.38 -4.06 -14.45
CA ILE A 35 0.56 -4.03 -12.99
C ILE A 35 1.79 -3.20 -12.66
N VAL A 36 1.64 -2.26 -11.72
CA VAL A 36 2.75 -1.50 -11.14
C VAL A 36 2.87 -1.83 -9.65
N TYR A 37 4.10 -2.01 -9.19
CA TYR A 37 4.42 -2.32 -7.79
C TYR A 37 5.01 -1.11 -7.09
N TYR A 38 4.49 -0.80 -5.90
CA TYR A 38 4.98 0.27 -5.04
C TYR A 38 5.32 -0.26 -3.66
N PHE A 39 6.48 0.11 -3.14
CA PHE A 39 6.79 -0.04 -1.72
C PHE A 39 6.11 1.07 -0.93
N VAL A 40 5.46 0.70 0.17
CA VAL A 40 4.83 1.66 1.08
C VAL A 40 5.52 1.58 2.42
N SER A 41 6.01 2.72 2.89
CA SER A 41 6.63 2.88 4.19
C SER A 41 6.03 4.08 4.92
N GLN A 42 6.07 4.03 6.25
CA GLN A 42 5.73 5.20 7.05
C GLN A 42 6.93 6.15 7.02
N PHE A 43 6.70 7.38 6.59
CA PHE A 43 7.68 8.45 6.66
C PHE A 43 7.33 9.37 7.83
N ASN A 44 8.23 9.47 8.81
CA ASN A 44 8.10 10.41 9.92
C ASN A 44 9.08 11.56 9.68
N ILE A 45 8.58 12.79 9.65
CA ILE A 45 9.42 13.99 9.61
C ILE A 45 9.75 14.31 11.06
N SER A 46 11.05 14.35 11.37
CA SER A 46 11.58 14.69 12.69
C SER A 46 11.82 16.18 12.80
#